data_AF-A0A1B8C5A3-F1
#
_entry.id   AF-A0A1B8C5A3-F1
#
_cell.length_a   1.000
_cell.length_b   1.000
_cell.length_c   1.000
_cell.angle_alpha   90.00
_cell.angle_beta   90.00
_cell.angle_gamma   90.00
#
_symmetry.space_group_name_H-M   'P 1'
#
loop_
_entity.id
_entity.type
_entity.pdbx_description
1 polymer ?
#
loop_
_entity_poly.entity_id
_entity_poly.type
_entity_poly.pdbx_seq_one_letter_code
_entity_poly.pdbx_strand_id
1 'polypeptide(L)'
;MASYTPSNDIPSYADHRASGSFDPNVPPKPPPKPRSEDVSRQSTPVLSQFPHQPSPLGAKPSPPTPERPLYAEQVGPQGAPQAIPDPGPNWLPKILEDKSIQDLEEILRNPELLSATCHSRDTVHPSTSASDESLQAALRENIALASHLNDVEARLSHLQASTQAQLLSAHALERQWRQKQSDMDRALSPFSPSSLYQRLGAGVQDQEMVCQALEESFLEGDGAVATEREITEWVRRYRDARRLYYSRRERKERWDEGRVGGWR
;
A
#
# COMPACT_ATOMS: atom_id res chain seq x y z
N MET A 1 45.87 -9.78 16.45
CA MET A 1 45.40 -10.16 15.10
C MET A 1 44.61 -11.45 15.26
N ALA A 2 43.28 -11.36 15.36
CA ALA A 2 42.39 -12.50 15.46
C ALA A 2 41.53 -12.53 14.18
N SER A 3 41.67 -13.61 13.42
CA SER A 3 41.03 -13.87 12.14
C SER A 3 39.56 -14.22 12.33
N TYR A 4 38.67 -13.38 11.78
CA TYR A 4 37.24 -13.61 11.68
C TYR A 4 36.93 -14.56 10.52
N THR A 5 36.28 -15.68 10.80
CA THR A 5 35.60 -16.53 9.81
C THR A 5 34.10 -16.29 9.91
N PRO A 6 33.38 -15.93 8.84
CA PRO A 6 31.92 -15.81 8.92
C PRO A 6 31.27 -17.19 8.74
N SER A 7 30.41 -17.56 9.71
CA SER A 7 29.50 -18.71 9.63
C SER A 7 28.42 -18.41 8.58
N ASN A 8 28.24 -19.30 7.62
CA ASN A 8 27.31 -19.16 6.51
C ASN A 8 26.07 -20.01 6.79
N ASP A 9 25.22 -19.57 7.71
CA ASP A 9 23.92 -20.20 7.98
C ASP A 9 22.80 -19.39 7.31
N ILE A 10 22.40 -19.85 6.12
CA ILE A 10 21.22 -19.36 5.40
C ILE A 10 20.01 -20.17 5.89
N PRO A 11 18.96 -19.55 6.44
CA PRO A 11 17.70 -20.27 6.69
C PRO A 11 17.05 -20.64 5.36
N SER A 12 16.88 -21.95 5.13
CA SER A 12 16.15 -22.52 4.00
C SER A 12 14.70 -22.04 4.03
N TYR A 13 14.30 -21.29 3.01
CA TYR A 13 12.91 -20.91 2.77
C TYR A 13 12.14 -22.16 2.34
N ALA A 14 11.24 -22.65 3.20
CA ALA A 14 10.35 -23.76 2.88
C ALA A 14 9.32 -23.29 1.84
N ASP A 15 9.48 -23.73 0.59
CA ASP A 15 8.47 -23.58 -0.46
C ASP A 15 7.22 -24.40 -0.10
N HIS A 16 6.12 -23.71 0.21
CA HIS A 16 4.79 -24.30 0.16
C HIS A 16 4.36 -24.44 -1.31
N ARG A 17 5.04 -25.33 -2.04
CA ARG A 17 4.67 -25.69 -3.41
C ARG A 17 3.40 -26.52 -3.37
N ALA A 18 2.26 -25.86 -3.63
CA ALA A 18 1.04 -26.55 -4.00
C ALA A 18 1.33 -27.39 -5.26
N SER A 19 1.30 -28.71 -5.11
CA SER A 19 1.48 -29.69 -6.19
C SER A 19 0.34 -29.57 -7.20
N GLY A 20 0.51 -28.69 -8.19
CA GLY A 20 -0.24 -28.70 -9.43
C GLY A 20 0.70 -29.11 -10.56
N SER A 21 0.43 -30.25 -11.19
CA SER A 21 1.13 -30.73 -12.39
C SER A 21 1.16 -29.63 -13.46
N PHE A 22 2.34 -29.14 -13.81
CA PHE A 22 2.54 -28.14 -14.85
C PHE A 22 2.73 -28.87 -16.19
N ASP A 23 1.68 -28.91 -17.01
CA ASP A 23 1.72 -29.47 -18.36
C ASP A 23 2.13 -28.35 -19.34
N PRO A 24 3.29 -28.44 -20.03
CA PRO A 24 3.84 -27.34 -20.83
C PRO A 24 3.05 -27.02 -22.12
N ASN A 25 1.97 -27.76 -22.43
CA ASN A 25 1.16 -27.55 -23.64
C ASN A 25 -0.20 -26.88 -23.41
N VAL A 26 -0.51 -26.42 -22.19
CA VAL A 26 -1.79 -25.73 -21.91
C VAL A 26 -1.52 -24.34 -21.33
N PRO A 27 -2.03 -23.24 -21.94
CA PRO A 27 -1.85 -21.91 -21.39
C PRO A 27 -2.58 -21.79 -20.03
N PRO A 28 -1.99 -21.08 -19.05
CA PRO A 28 -2.59 -20.95 -17.72
C PRO A 28 -3.92 -20.21 -17.79
N LYS A 29 -4.91 -20.69 -17.01
CA LYS A 29 -6.25 -20.09 -16.99
C LYS A 29 -6.18 -18.64 -16.49
N PRO A 30 -6.91 -17.71 -17.13
CA PRO A 30 -6.95 -16.32 -16.69
C PRO A 30 -7.58 -16.18 -15.30
N PRO A 31 -7.14 -15.19 -14.50
CA PRO A 31 -7.70 -14.95 -13.17
C PRO A 31 -9.19 -14.60 -13.24
N PRO A 32 -9.98 -14.95 -12.20
CA PRO A 32 -11.40 -14.60 -12.16
C PRO A 32 -11.59 -13.09 -12.14
N LYS A 33 -12.60 -12.60 -12.87
CA LYS A 33 -12.95 -11.18 -12.95
C LYS A 33 -13.38 -10.66 -11.56
N PRO A 34 -12.94 -9.47 -11.13
CA PRO A 34 -13.40 -8.87 -9.87
C PRO A 34 -14.90 -8.53 -9.96
N ARG A 35 -15.66 -8.87 -8.90
CA ARG A 35 -17.07 -8.52 -8.74
C ARG A 35 -17.24 -7.00 -8.52
N SER A 36 -18.32 -6.47 -9.05
CA SER A 36 -18.56 -5.04 -9.33
C SER A 36 -19.18 -4.21 -8.19
N GLU A 37 -18.89 -4.48 -6.92
CA GLU A 37 -19.63 -3.81 -5.81
C GLU A 37 -18.82 -2.98 -4.80
N ASP A 38 -17.48 -2.87 -4.89
CA ASP A 38 -16.70 -2.16 -3.87
C ASP A 38 -15.77 -1.04 -4.39
N VAL A 39 -16.20 -0.21 -5.34
CA VAL A 39 -15.46 1.01 -5.72
C VAL A 39 -16.39 2.19 -5.98
N SER A 40 -16.75 2.94 -4.94
CA SER A 40 -17.13 4.37 -5.08
C SER A 40 -17.27 5.09 -3.74
N ARG A 41 -16.17 5.23 -2.98
CA ARG A 41 -16.02 6.31 -1.97
C ARG A 41 -14.55 6.67 -1.76
N GLN A 42 -13.92 7.28 -2.75
CA GLN A 42 -12.69 8.05 -2.54
C GLN A 42 -12.56 9.12 -3.63
N SER A 43 -13.21 10.26 -3.38
CA SER A 43 -13.04 11.48 -4.15
C SER A 43 -11.75 12.19 -3.73
N THR A 44 -10.87 12.45 -4.70
CA THR A 44 -9.71 13.36 -4.61
C THR A 44 -10.15 14.83 -4.66
N PRO A 45 -9.55 15.77 -3.90
CA PRO A 45 -9.85 17.19 -4.05
C PRO A 45 -8.94 17.84 -5.12
N VAL A 46 -9.53 18.66 -5.99
CA VAL A 46 -8.84 19.57 -6.92
C VAL A 46 -9.04 21.01 -6.42
N LEU A 47 -7.92 21.73 -6.33
CA LEU A 47 -7.83 23.14 -5.97
C LEU A 47 -7.73 23.98 -7.26
N SER A 48 -8.63 24.95 -7.48
CA SER A 48 -8.30 26.33 -7.95
C SER A 48 -9.47 27.11 -8.60
N GLN A 49 -9.62 28.34 -8.08
CA GLN A 49 -9.86 29.62 -8.79
C GLN A 49 -11.29 30.06 -9.18
N PHE A 50 -11.73 31.17 -8.55
CA PHE A 50 -12.86 32.07 -8.89
C PHE A 50 -12.49 33.05 -10.02
N PRO A 51 -13.45 33.72 -10.72
CA PRO A 51 -14.00 35.02 -10.26
C PRO A 51 -15.48 35.38 -10.60
N HIS A 52 -16.11 36.09 -9.63
CA HIS A 52 -17.10 37.19 -9.70
C HIS A 52 -18.47 37.09 -10.43
N GLN A 53 -19.57 37.23 -9.65
CA GLN A 53 -20.71 38.10 -9.96
C GLN A 53 -21.51 38.47 -8.68
N PRO A 54 -21.99 39.72 -8.48
CA PRO A 54 -22.77 40.13 -7.29
C PRO A 54 -24.27 40.32 -7.58
N SER A 55 -25.17 39.98 -6.64
CA SER A 55 -26.53 40.52 -6.37
C SER A 55 -27.25 39.66 -5.29
N PRO A 56 -28.38 40.06 -4.67
CA PRO A 56 -28.45 40.86 -3.45
C PRO A 56 -29.27 40.19 -2.31
N LEU A 57 -29.27 40.84 -1.13
CA LEU A 57 -30.15 40.68 0.05
C LEU A 57 -31.11 39.47 0.12
N GLY A 58 -30.93 38.64 1.16
CA GLY A 58 -32.03 37.82 1.70
C GLY A 58 -31.58 36.68 2.62
N ALA A 59 -31.96 36.79 3.89
CA ALA A 59 -32.07 35.71 4.88
C ALA A 59 -30.82 34.87 5.24
N LYS A 60 -30.37 35.02 6.48
CA LYS A 60 -29.50 34.07 7.18
C LYS A 60 -30.33 32.83 7.59
N PRO A 61 -29.93 31.61 7.20
CA PRO A 61 -30.12 30.44 8.04
C PRO A 61 -28.80 30.07 8.73
N SER A 62 -28.89 29.91 10.05
CA SER A 62 -27.85 29.45 10.96
C SER A 62 -27.25 28.11 10.50
N PRO A 63 -25.95 27.84 10.71
CA PRO A 63 -25.36 26.55 10.39
C PRO A 63 -25.88 25.45 11.35
N PRO A 64 -26.10 24.21 10.87
CA PRO A 64 -26.33 23.07 11.73
C PRO A 64 -25.06 22.77 12.53
N THR A 65 -25.24 22.70 13.86
CA THR A 65 -24.24 22.22 14.81
C THR A 65 -23.69 20.86 14.37
N PRO A 66 -22.37 20.62 14.39
CA PRO A 66 -21.83 19.30 14.11
C PRO A 66 -22.32 18.32 15.18
N GLU A 67 -22.97 17.24 14.74
CA GLU A 67 -23.30 16.11 15.59
C GLU A 67 -22.01 15.62 16.26
N ARG A 68 -21.98 15.73 17.59
CA ARG A 68 -20.98 15.09 18.41
C ARG A 68 -21.04 13.59 18.09
N PRO A 69 -19.89 12.96 17.81
CA PRO A 69 -19.90 11.53 17.57
C PRO A 69 -20.31 10.81 18.87
N LEU A 70 -21.28 9.90 18.73
CA LEU A 70 -21.91 9.08 19.78
C LEU A 70 -20.95 8.11 20.49
N TYR A 71 -19.62 8.27 20.36
CA TYR A 71 -18.65 7.49 21.13
C TYR A 71 -18.35 8.07 22.52
N ALA A 72 -18.94 9.21 22.89
CA ALA A 72 -18.87 9.74 24.26
C ALA A 72 -19.89 9.11 25.22
N GLU A 73 -20.82 8.27 24.72
CA GLU A 73 -21.93 7.71 25.50
C GLU A 73 -21.71 6.26 25.95
N GLN A 74 -20.45 5.80 26.03
CA GLN A 74 -20.11 4.45 26.51
C GLN A 74 -19.02 4.41 27.58
N VAL A 75 -18.71 5.57 28.17
CA VAL A 75 -18.21 5.64 29.54
C VAL A 75 -19.33 6.29 30.36
N GLY A 76 -20.43 5.55 30.51
CA GLY A 76 -21.42 5.91 31.52
C GLY A 76 -20.71 6.02 32.88
N PRO A 77 -21.13 6.92 33.77
CA PRO A 77 -20.67 6.92 35.15
C PRO A 77 -21.19 5.63 35.82
N GLN A 78 -20.52 4.50 35.58
CA GLN A 78 -20.69 3.31 36.38
C GLN A 78 -20.08 3.63 37.75
N GLY A 79 -20.97 3.72 38.73
CA GLY A 79 -20.64 4.15 40.08
C GLY A 79 -20.88 5.64 40.27
N ALA A 80 -22.16 6.03 40.42
CA ALA A 80 -22.40 7.09 41.40
C ALA A 80 -21.66 6.67 42.68
N PRO A 81 -20.82 7.53 43.29
CA PRO A 81 -20.23 7.20 44.58
C PRO A 81 -21.41 6.85 45.47
N GLN A 82 -21.46 5.60 45.95
CA GLN A 82 -22.42 5.26 46.98
C GLN A 82 -22.26 6.34 48.05
N ALA A 83 -23.35 7.00 48.42
CA ALA A 83 -23.33 7.98 49.48
C ALA A 83 -22.89 7.23 50.73
N ILE A 84 -21.58 7.23 50.99
CA ILE A 84 -20.94 6.66 52.16
C ILE A 84 -21.70 7.30 53.32
N PRO A 85 -22.48 6.54 54.10
CA PRO A 85 -23.27 7.13 55.16
C PRO A 85 -22.30 7.81 56.12
N ASP A 86 -22.48 9.10 56.30
CA ASP A 86 -21.70 9.86 57.26
C ASP A 86 -21.94 9.21 58.62
N PRO A 87 -20.89 8.77 59.35
CA PRO A 87 -21.06 8.31 60.71
C PRO A 87 -21.64 9.50 61.48
N GLY A 88 -22.94 9.47 61.77
CA GLY A 88 -23.61 10.60 62.40
C GLY A 88 -22.90 11.08 63.67
N PRO A 89 -23.31 12.22 64.24
CA PRO A 89 -22.59 12.94 65.31
C PRO A 89 -22.38 12.15 66.62
N ASN A 90 -22.90 10.93 66.72
CA ASN A 90 -22.86 10.07 67.90
C ASN A 90 -21.88 8.89 67.76
N TRP A 91 -21.14 8.79 66.66
CA TRP A 91 -20.18 7.70 66.49
C TRP A 91 -18.85 8.04 67.19
N LEU A 92 -18.52 7.25 68.21
CA LEU A 92 -17.22 7.25 68.87
C LEU A 92 -16.71 5.81 68.92
N PRO A 93 -15.43 5.55 68.62
CA PRO A 93 -14.82 4.26 68.88
C PRO A 93 -14.94 3.87 70.37
N LYS A 94 -15.42 2.66 70.67
CA LYS A 94 -15.60 2.17 72.05
C LYS A 94 -14.34 2.25 72.93
N ILE A 95 -13.17 2.19 72.29
CA ILE A 95 -11.86 2.31 72.94
C ILE A 95 -11.60 3.72 73.49
N LEU A 96 -12.36 4.73 73.05
CA LEU A 96 -12.30 6.10 73.56
C LEU A 96 -13.30 6.38 74.69
N GLU A 97 -14.29 5.51 74.92
CA GLU A 97 -15.29 5.70 75.99
C GLU A 97 -14.69 5.52 77.40
N ASP A 98 -13.72 4.62 77.55
CA ASP A 98 -13.11 4.27 78.83
C ASP A 98 -11.81 5.05 79.16
N LYS A 99 -11.44 6.06 78.35
CA LYS A 99 -10.16 6.79 78.51
C LYS A 99 -10.26 8.02 79.41
N SER A 100 -9.14 8.36 80.04
CA SER A 100 -9.04 9.57 80.86
C SER A 100 -9.07 10.83 79.98
N ILE A 101 -9.49 11.96 80.57
CA ILE A 101 -9.55 13.25 79.87
C ILE A 101 -8.17 13.67 79.35
N GLN A 102 -7.10 13.32 80.07
CA GLN A 102 -5.71 13.61 79.67
C GLN A 102 -5.30 12.79 78.43
N ASP A 103 -5.67 11.51 78.38
CA ASP A 103 -5.40 10.65 77.21
C ASP A 103 -6.19 11.09 75.98
N LEU A 104 -7.44 11.54 76.17
CA LEU A 104 -8.26 12.07 75.07
C LEU A 104 -7.66 13.36 74.50
N GLU A 105 -7.13 14.24 75.34
CA GLU A 105 -6.44 15.47 74.89
C GLU A 105 -5.14 15.15 74.14
N GLU A 106 -4.38 14.15 74.59
CA GLU A 106 -3.16 13.70 73.91
C GLU A 106 -3.46 13.08 72.54
N ILE A 107 -4.53 12.28 72.44
CA ILE A 107 -5.00 11.73 71.17
C ILE A 107 -5.48 12.86 70.25
N LEU A 108 -6.29 13.80 70.75
CA LEU A 108 -6.77 14.95 69.96
C LEU A 108 -5.65 15.85 69.45
N ARG A 109 -4.58 15.99 70.24
CA ARG A 109 -3.40 16.80 69.89
C ARG A 109 -2.51 16.14 68.85
N ASN A 110 -2.58 14.82 68.69
CA ASN A 110 -1.77 14.04 67.76
C ASN A 110 -2.62 13.50 66.58
N PRO A 111 -2.58 14.16 65.40
CA PRO A 111 -3.40 13.77 64.25
C PRO A 111 -3.07 12.37 63.70
N GLU A 112 -1.84 11.90 63.88
CA GLU A 112 -1.42 10.54 63.49
C GLU A 112 -2.03 9.45 64.39
N LEU A 113 -2.27 9.76 65.68
CA LEU A 113 -2.95 8.84 66.58
C LEU A 113 -4.45 8.83 66.27
N LEU A 114 -5.04 9.99 65.95
CA LEU A 114 -6.42 10.06 65.45
C LEU A 114 -6.59 9.27 64.16
N SER A 115 -5.71 9.44 63.19
CA SER A 115 -5.76 8.69 61.92
C SER A 115 -5.63 7.18 62.19
N ALA A 116 -4.69 6.75 63.05
CA ALA A 116 -4.57 5.35 63.43
C ALA A 116 -5.83 4.80 64.11
N THR A 117 -6.49 5.59 64.98
CA THR A 117 -7.76 5.17 65.62
C THR A 117 -8.95 5.15 64.64
N CYS A 118 -8.95 5.98 63.60
CA CYS A 118 -10.02 5.93 62.60
C CYS A 118 -9.86 4.79 61.59
N HIS A 119 -8.63 4.32 61.34
CA HIS A 119 -8.32 3.27 60.36
C HIS A 119 -7.93 1.92 61.00
N SER A 120 -7.87 1.82 62.33
CA SER A 120 -7.60 0.57 63.03
C SER A 120 -8.79 -0.38 62.96
N ARG A 121 -8.51 -1.68 62.76
CA ARG A 121 -9.49 -2.73 62.45
C ARG A 121 -10.58 -2.92 63.54
N ASP A 122 -10.26 -2.55 64.78
CA ASP A 122 -11.18 -2.68 65.93
C ASP A 122 -12.04 -1.41 66.15
N THR A 123 -11.67 -0.30 65.53
CA THR A 123 -12.28 1.03 65.71
C THR A 123 -12.77 1.66 64.42
N VAL A 124 -12.60 1.00 63.27
CA VAL A 124 -13.04 1.46 61.96
C VAL A 124 -14.56 1.51 61.88
N HIS A 125 -15.09 2.63 61.39
CA HIS A 125 -16.49 2.73 61.02
C HIS A 125 -16.74 1.95 59.70
N PRO A 126 -17.86 1.20 59.57
CA PRO A 126 -18.18 0.46 58.34
C PRO A 126 -18.21 1.31 57.07
N SER A 127 -18.49 2.62 57.16
CA SER A 127 -18.52 3.49 56.00
C SER A 127 -17.11 3.84 55.46
N THR A 128 -16.10 3.97 56.33
CA THR A 128 -14.69 4.10 55.90
C THR A 128 -14.22 2.81 55.22
N SER A 129 -14.54 1.65 55.78
CA SER A 129 -14.25 0.37 55.14
C SER A 129 -14.93 0.20 53.79
N ALA A 130 -16.19 0.64 53.64
CA ALA A 130 -16.90 0.60 52.36
C ALA A 130 -16.29 1.56 51.33
N SER A 131 -15.83 2.72 51.78
CA SER A 131 -15.12 3.71 50.95
C SER A 131 -13.81 3.13 50.43
N ASP A 132 -12.99 2.56 51.32
CA ASP A 132 -11.70 1.96 50.99
C ASP A 132 -11.86 0.76 50.05
N GLU A 133 -12.87 -0.08 50.27
CA GLU A 133 -13.18 -1.20 49.36
C GLU A 133 -13.57 -0.69 47.97
N SER A 134 -14.43 0.33 47.89
CA SER A 134 -14.84 0.91 46.60
C SER A 134 -13.67 1.57 45.86
N LEU A 135 -12.79 2.27 46.58
CA LEU A 135 -11.61 2.91 46.03
C LEU A 135 -10.59 1.87 45.57
N GLN A 136 -10.37 0.81 46.35
CA GLN A 136 -9.51 -0.31 45.95
C GLN A 136 -10.07 -1.04 44.72
N ALA A 137 -11.39 -1.23 44.63
CA ALA A 137 -12.02 -1.84 43.46
C ALA A 137 -11.80 -0.97 42.20
N ALA A 138 -12.05 0.34 42.31
CA ALA A 138 -11.81 1.29 41.22
C ALA A 138 -10.33 1.35 40.80
N LEU A 139 -9.38 1.31 41.75
CA LEU A 139 -7.95 1.24 41.46
C LEU A 139 -7.57 -0.04 40.72
N ARG A 140 -8.09 -1.20 41.17
CA ARG A 140 -7.85 -2.49 40.48
C ARG A 140 -8.38 -2.48 39.06
N GLU A 141 -9.58 -1.93 38.86
CA GLU A 141 -10.16 -1.75 37.53
C GLU A 141 -9.31 -0.84 36.65
N ASN A 142 -8.88 0.31 37.19
CA ASN A 142 -8.02 1.24 36.44
C ASN A 142 -6.70 0.60 36.02
N ILE A 143 -6.06 -0.17 36.91
CA ILE A 143 -4.84 -0.93 36.59
C ILE A 143 -5.11 -1.98 35.50
N ALA A 144 -6.22 -2.71 35.60
CA ALA A 144 -6.60 -3.68 34.58
C ALA A 144 -6.83 -3.01 33.21
N LEU A 145 -7.53 -1.88 33.18
CA LEU A 145 -7.73 -1.10 31.95
C LEU A 145 -6.40 -0.57 31.39
N ALA A 146 -5.50 -0.08 32.23
CA ALA A 146 -4.18 0.39 31.81
C ALA A 146 -3.36 -0.74 31.19
N SER A 147 -3.36 -1.94 31.79
CA SER A 147 -2.68 -3.10 31.21
C SER A 147 -3.27 -3.52 29.87
N HIS A 148 -4.60 -3.53 29.75
CA HIS A 148 -5.28 -3.85 28.49
C HIS A 148 -4.99 -2.82 27.39
N LEU A 149 -4.95 -1.53 27.72
CA LEU A 149 -4.58 -0.48 26.77
C LEU A 149 -3.16 -0.68 26.25
N ASN A 150 -2.22 -1.05 27.13
CA ASN A 150 -0.84 -1.33 26.74
C ASN A 150 -0.74 -2.54 25.78
N ASP A 151 -1.52 -3.60 26.04
CA ASP A 151 -1.57 -4.77 25.14
C ASP A 151 -2.15 -4.43 23.76
N VAL A 152 -3.19 -3.60 23.72
CA VAL A 152 -3.80 -3.15 22.46
C VAL A 152 -2.85 -2.22 21.70
N GLU A 153 -2.14 -1.34 22.39
CA GLU A 153 -1.12 -0.47 21.79
C GLU A 153 0.01 -1.29 21.16
N ALA A 154 0.53 -2.28 21.89
CA ALA A 154 1.55 -3.19 21.36
C ALA A 154 1.05 -3.92 20.09
N ARG A 155 -0.19 -4.42 20.11
CA ARG A 155 -0.79 -5.08 18.94
C ARG A 155 -0.98 -4.13 17.76
N LEU A 156 -1.40 -2.90 18.01
CA LEU A 156 -1.59 -1.87 16.99
C LEU A 156 -0.25 -1.49 16.35
N SER A 157 0.80 -1.28 17.15
CA SER A 157 2.14 -0.98 16.65
C SER A 157 2.70 -2.11 15.76
N HIS A 158 2.47 -3.37 16.15
CA HIS A 158 2.85 -4.53 15.35
C HIS A 158 2.08 -4.57 14.02
N LEU A 159 0.77 -4.32 14.06
CA LEU A 159 -0.06 -4.28 12.86
C LEU A 159 0.38 -3.18 11.91
N GLN A 160 0.69 -1.98 12.42
CA GLN A 160 1.23 -0.87 11.62
C GLN A 160 2.56 -1.22 10.97
N ALA A 161 3.49 -1.83 11.71
CA ALA A 161 4.76 -2.26 11.14
C ALA A 161 4.58 -3.31 10.04
N SER A 162 3.68 -4.28 10.25
CA SER A 162 3.36 -5.32 9.26
C SER A 162 2.72 -4.74 8.00
N THR A 163 1.74 -3.85 8.13
CA THR A 163 1.09 -3.23 6.96
C THR A 163 2.05 -2.31 6.20
N GLN A 164 2.93 -1.59 6.90
CA GLN A 164 3.97 -0.78 6.27
C GLN A 164 4.94 -1.64 5.47
N ALA A 165 5.38 -2.78 6.01
CA ALA A 165 6.24 -3.73 5.29
C ALA A 165 5.55 -4.31 4.05
N GLN A 166 4.28 -4.69 4.17
CA GLN A 166 3.47 -5.18 3.05
C GLN A 166 3.30 -4.12 1.96
N LEU A 167 3.01 -2.87 2.32
CA LEU A 167 2.88 -1.76 1.39
C LEU A 167 4.18 -1.49 0.63
N LEU A 168 5.31 -1.50 1.33
CA LEU A 168 6.63 -1.35 0.69
C LEU A 168 6.91 -2.49 -0.29
N SER A 169 6.57 -3.73 0.08
CA SER A 169 6.73 -4.89 -0.80
C SER A 169 5.82 -4.81 -2.04
N ALA A 170 4.58 -4.33 -1.88
CA ALA A 170 3.64 -4.15 -2.98
C ALA A 170 4.15 -3.09 -3.97
N HIS A 171 4.66 -1.95 -3.47
CA HIS A 171 5.28 -0.94 -4.34
C HIS A 171 6.54 -1.45 -5.02
N ALA A 172 7.33 -2.32 -4.39
CA ALA A 172 8.48 -2.95 -5.03
C ALA A 172 8.02 -3.84 -6.20
N LEU A 173 6.99 -4.66 -6.00
CA LEU A 173 6.41 -5.51 -7.05
C LEU A 173 5.79 -4.69 -8.18
N GLU A 174 5.12 -3.58 -7.87
CA GLU A 174 4.56 -2.69 -8.89
C GLU A 174 5.66 -2.10 -9.79
N ARG A 175 6.76 -1.63 -9.21
CA ARG A 175 7.92 -1.14 -9.99
C ARG A 175 8.52 -2.23 -10.85
N GLN A 176 8.68 -3.44 -10.31
CA GLN A 176 9.18 -4.59 -11.07
C GLN A 176 8.24 -4.96 -12.23
N TRP A 177 6.93 -4.91 -12.03
CA TRP A 177 5.95 -5.18 -13.07
C TRP A 177 5.99 -4.11 -14.16
N ARG A 178 6.01 -2.82 -13.80
CA ARG A 178 6.15 -1.72 -14.76
C ARG A 178 7.44 -1.85 -15.58
N GLN A 179 8.55 -2.23 -14.94
CA GLN A 179 9.81 -2.49 -15.63
C GLN A 179 9.65 -3.63 -16.64
N LYS A 180 9.12 -4.79 -16.22
CA LYS A 180 8.89 -5.95 -17.10
C LYS A 180 7.97 -5.61 -18.26
N GLN A 181 6.92 -4.81 -18.04
CA GLN A 181 6.03 -4.37 -19.11
C GLN A 181 6.78 -3.48 -20.10
N SER A 182 7.58 -2.53 -19.63
CA SER A 182 8.40 -1.69 -20.52
C SER A 182 9.44 -2.48 -21.30
N ASP A 183 10.03 -3.52 -20.69
CA ASP A 183 10.98 -4.41 -21.35
C ASP A 183 10.29 -5.26 -22.43
N MET A 184 9.07 -5.75 -22.14
CA MET A 184 8.23 -6.45 -23.11
C MET A 184 7.86 -5.54 -24.27
N ASP A 185 7.36 -4.33 -24.01
CA ASP A 185 6.98 -3.37 -25.04
C ASP A 185 8.19 -2.99 -25.91
N ARG A 186 9.37 -2.84 -25.30
CA ARG A 186 10.63 -2.62 -26.02
C ARG A 186 11.03 -3.80 -26.89
N ALA A 187 10.88 -5.03 -26.39
CA ALA A 187 11.18 -6.25 -27.13
C ALA A 187 10.19 -6.47 -28.30
N LEU A 188 8.93 -6.11 -28.12
CA LEU A 188 7.87 -6.24 -29.13
C LEU A 188 7.87 -5.08 -30.14
N SER A 189 8.41 -3.91 -29.79
CA SER A 189 8.42 -2.71 -30.65
C SER A 189 8.91 -2.99 -32.07
N PRO A 190 10.02 -3.71 -32.33
CA PRO A 190 10.48 -4.02 -33.69
C PRO A 190 9.56 -4.94 -34.51
N PHE A 191 8.68 -5.67 -33.82
CA PHE A 191 7.69 -6.57 -34.41
C PHE A 191 6.29 -5.94 -34.47
N SER A 192 6.15 -4.69 -34.06
CA SER A 192 4.91 -3.93 -34.24
C SER A 192 4.60 -3.79 -35.74
N PRO A 193 3.32 -3.77 -36.13
CA PRO A 193 2.93 -3.63 -37.54
C PRO A 193 3.54 -2.40 -38.22
N SER A 194 3.63 -1.28 -37.51
CA SER A 194 4.25 -0.04 -38.00
C SER A 194 5.76 -0.20 -38.21
N SER A 195 6.48 -0.83 -37.28
CA SER A 195 7.93 -1.09 -37.43
C SER A 195 8.23 -2.07 -38.56
N LEU A 196 7.43 -3.12 -38.70
CA LEU A 196 7.53 -4.07 -39.81
C LEU A 196 7.27 -3.38 -41.16
N TYR A 197 6.24 -2.53 -41.22
CA TYR A 197 5.94 -1.73 -42.41
C TYR A 197 7.07 -0.75 -42.77
N GLN A 198 7.62 -0.04 -41.78
CA GLN A 198 8.76 0.85 -41.98
C GLN A 198 9.99 0.08 -42.49
N ARG A 199 10.28 -1.09 -41.91
CA ARG A 199 11.37 -1.96 -42.39
C ARG A 199 11.14 -2.47 -43.82
N LEU A 200 9.88 -2.78 -44.19
CA LEU A 200 9.54 -3.15 -45.55
C LEU A 200 9.74 -1.98 -46.52
N GLY A 201 9.30 -0.78 -46.15
CA GLY A 201 9.51 0.45 -46.91
C GLY A 201 10.99 0.77 -47.12
N ALA A 202 11.78 0.76 -46.04
CA ALA A 202 13.23 0.93 -46.10
C ALA A 202 13.88 -0.15 -46.98
N GLY A 203 13.48 -1.42 -46.83
CA GLY A 203 14.00 -2.50 -47.66
C GLY A 203 13.63 -2.41 -49.15
N VAL A 204 12.56 -1.69 -49.53
CA VAL A 204 12.27 -1.37 -50.94
C VAL A 204 13.21 -0.28 -51.44
N GLN A 205 13.40 0.77 -50.66
CA GLN A 205 14.30 1.88 -50.98
C GLN A 205 15.76 1.42 -51.08
N ASP A 206 16.25 0.63 -50.12
CA ASP A 206 17.61 0.06 -50.15
C ASP A 206 17.83 -0.78 -51.41
N GLN A 207 16.82 -1.57 -51.82
CA GLN A 207 16.92 -2.40 -53.02
C GLN A 207 16.92 -1.57 -54.30
N GLU A 208 16.21 -0.44 -54.31
CA GLU A 208 16.25 0.54 -55.39
C GLU A 208 17.64 1.18 -55.51
N MET A 209 18.22 1.61 -54.39
CA MET A 209 19.59 2.13 -54.33
C MET A 209 20.60 1.09 -54.80
N VAL A 210 20.43 -0.19 -54.47
CA VAL A 210 21.30 -1.27 -54.99
C VAL A 210 21.16 -1.42 -56.50
N CYS A 211 19.95 -1.28 -57.05
CA CYS A 211 19.77 -1.34 -58.51
C CYS A 211 20.45 -0.14 -59.18
N GLN A 212 20.29 1.06 -58.63
CA GLN A 212 20.95 2.28 -59.13
C GLN A 212 22.47 2.16 -59.04
N ALA A 213 23.02 1.70 -57.92
CA ALA A 213 24.46 1.48 -57.76
C ALA A 213 25.01 0.41 -58.72
N LEU A 214 24.23 -0.63 -59.04
CA LEU A 214 24.60 -1.62 -60.06
C LEU A 214 24.58 -1.02 -61.48
N GLU A 215 23.65 -0.10 -61.76
CA GLU A 215 23.59 0.65 -63.03
C GLU A 215 24.79 1.61 -63.14
N GLU A 216 25.03 2.41 -62.10
CA GLU A 216 26.15 3.36 -62.01
C GLU A 216 27.50 2.65 -62.10
N SER A 217 27.72 1.58 -61.34
CA SER A 217 28.99 0.82 -61.39
C SER A 217 29.27 0.15 -62.73
N PHE A 218 28.23 -0.13 -63.53
CA PHE A 218 28.40 -0.63 -64.89
C PHE A 218 28.74 0.49 -65.88
N LEU A 219 28.16 1.68 -65.68
CA LEU A 219 28.41 2.86 -66.53
C LEU A 219 29.74 3.55 -66.22
N GLU A 220 30.18 3.55 -64.97
CA GLU A 220 31.45 4.11 -64.51
C GLU A 220 32.64 3.15 -64.65
N GLY A 221 32.43 1.96 -65.20
CA GLY A 221 33.50 0.98 -65.48
C GLY A 221 34.61 1.60 -66.35
N ASP A 222 35.87 1.20 -66.08
CA ASP A 222 37.14 1.80 -66.52
C ASP A 222 37.33 1.93 -68.04
N GLY A 223 36.52 2.75 -68.73
CA GLY A 223 36.66 3.22 -70.13
C GLY A 223 36.81 2.16 -71.23
N ALA A 224 36.93 0.89 -70.86
CA ALA A 224 37.23 -0.26 -71.66
C ALA A 224 35.94 -1.04 -71.87
N VAL A 225 35.81 -1.62 -73.06
CA VAL A 225 34.65 -2.47 -73.40
C VAL A 225 34.63 -3.66 -72.44
N ALA A 226 33.61 -3.72 -71.58
CA ALA A 226 33.40 -4.82 -70.66
C ALA A 226 33.41 -6.16 -71.40
N THR A 227 34.04 -7.18 -70.81
CA THR A 227 34.09 -8.52 -71.41
C THR A 227 32.69 -9.14 -71.44
N GLU A 228 32.42 -10.00 -72.42
CA GLU A 228 31.12 -10.69 -72.55
C GLU A 228 30.71 -11.44 -71.27
N ARG A 229 31.71 -11.96 -70.54
CA ARG A 229 31.53 -12.61 -69.24
C ARG A 229 31.06 -11.62 -68.15
N GLU A 230 31.68 -10.45 -68.06
CA GLU A 230 31.29 -9.41 -67.08
C GLU A 230 29.88 -8.88 -67.37
N ILE A 231 29.54 -8.72 -68.65
CA ILE A 231 28.20 -8.30 -69.08
C ILE A 231 27.16 -9.35 -68.66
N THR A 232 27.41 -10.63 -68.93
CA THR A 232 26.45 -11.70 -68.57
C THR A 232 26.30 -11.86 -67.05
N GLU A 233 27.38 -11.73 -66.29
CA GLU A 233 27.36 -11.74 -64.82
C GLU A 233 26.65 -10.50 -64.25
N TRP A 234 26.84 -9.32 -64.83
CA TRP A 234 26.11 -8.10 -64.46
C TRP A 234 24.61 -8.24 -64.75
N VAL A 235 24.23 -8.66 -65.97
CA VAL A 235 22.83 -8.85 -66.36
C VAL A 235 22.14 -9.81 -65.39
N ARG A 236 22.81 -10.90 -65.01
CA ARG A 236 22.29 -11.83 -64.02
C ARG A 236 22.05 -11.15 -62.66
N ARG A 237 23.07 -10.48 -62.11
CA ARG A 237 22.97 -9.77 -60.81
C ARG A 237 21.89 -8.69 -60.81
N TYR A 238 21.83 -7.91 -61.87
CA TYR A 238 20.84 -6.84 -62.03
C TYR A 238 19.41 -7.38 -62.14
N ARG A 239 19.20 -8.46 -62.90
CA ARG A 239 17.88 -9.13 -62.98
C ARG A 239 17.44 -9.71 -61.64
N ASP A 240 18.36 -10.31 -60.90
CA ASP A 240 18.06 -10.84 -59.56
C ASP A 240 17.72 -9.71 -58.58
N ALA A 241 18.47 -8.60 -58.61
CA ALA A 241 18.19 -7.40 -57.81
C ALA A 241 16.83 -6.76 -58.16
N ARG A 242 16.51 -6.58 -59.45
CA ARG A 242 15.21 -6.05 -59.91
C ARG A 242 14.05 -6.98 -59.56
N ARG A 243 14.23 -8.30 -59.67
CA ARG A 243 13.21 -9.27 -59.25
C ARG A 243 12.90 -9.10 -57.76
N LEU A 244 13.91 -8.95 -56.92
CA LEU A 244 13.73 -8.73 -55.48
C LEU A 244 13.06 -7.37 -55.19
N TYR A 245 13.44 -6.31 -55.90
CA TYR A 245 12.81 -4.98 -55.81
C TYR A 245 11.30 -5.06 -56.06
N TYR A 246 10.89 -5.60 -57.22
CA TYR A 246 9.47 -5.67 -57.57
C TYR A 246 8.69 -6.57 -56.61
N SER A 247 9.27 -7.67 -56.14
CA SER A 247 8.61 -8.53 -55.15
C SER A 247 8.39 -7.83 -53.81
N ARG A 248 9.35 -7.02 -53.33
CA ARG A 248 9.18 -6.22 -52.11
C ARG A 248 8.16 -5.11 -52.31
N ARG A 249 8.18 -4.44 -53.46
CA ARG A 249 7.23 -3.37 -53.81
C ARG A 249 5.80 -3.90 -53.86
N GLU A 250 5.58 -5.03 -54.51
CA GLU A 250 4.26 -5.67 -54.60
C GLU A 250 3.76 -6.16 -53.23
N ARG A 251 4.65 -6.66 -52.35
CA ARG A 251 4.28 -6.96 -50.96
C ARG A 251 3.89 -5.72 -50.17
N LYS A 252 4.56 -4.58 -50.41
CA LYS A 252 4.21 -3.30 -49.80
C LYS A 252 2.85 -2.78 -50.31
N GLU A 253 2.62 -2.81 -51.63
CA GLU A 253 1.34 -2.42 -52.22
C GLU A 253 0.18 -3.28 -51.69
N ARG A 254 0.37 -4.60 -51.60
CA ARG A 254 -0.62 -5.48 -50.93
C ARG A 254 -0.81 -5.13 -49.47
N TRP A 255 0.24 -4.67 -48.79
CA TRP A 255 0.13 -4.23 -47.40
C TRP A 255 -0.68 -2.94 -47.27
N ASP A 256 -0.45 -1.97 -48.15
CA ASP A 256 -1.18 -0.70 -48.21
C ASP A 256 -2.68 -0.92 -48.47
N GLU A 257 -3.02 -1.96 -49.23
CA GLU A 257 -4.41 -2.38 -49.49
C GLU A 257 -5.02 -3.28 -48.40
N GLY A 258 -4.27 -3.61 -47.35
CA GLY A 258 -4.73 -4.52 -46.28
C GLY A 258 -4.82 -6.00 -46.69
N ARG A 259 -4.22 -6.39 -47.83
CA ARG A 259 -4.11 -7.78 -48.31
C ARG A 259 -2.88 -8.49 -47.73
N VAL A 260 -2.62 -8.33 -46.44
CA VAL A 260 -1.50 -8.96 -45.73
C VAL A 260 -1.96 -10.25 -45.08
N GLY A 261 -1.42 -11.39 -45.52
CA GLY A 261 -1.79 -12.70 -45.01
C GLY A 261 -2.90 -13.32 -45.86
N GLY A 262 -2.49 -14.15 -46.81
CA GLY A 262 -3.41 -15.03 -47.53
C GLY A 262 -3.87 -16.17 -46.62
N TRP A 263 -4.80 -15.90 -45.72
CA TRP A 263 -5.69 -16.89 -45.11
C TRP A 263 -7.07 -16.24 -45.01
N ARG A 264 -7.90 -16.53 -46.02
CA ARG A 264 -9.37 -16.54 -45.90
C ARG A 264 -9.79 -17.99 -45.87
#